data_AF-A0A535NYP9-F1
#
_entry.id   AF-A0A535NYP9-F1
#
_cell.length_a   1.000
_cell.length_b   1.000
_cell.length_c   1.000
_cell.angle_alpha   90.00
_cell.angle_beta   90.00
_cell.angle_gamma   90.00
#
_symmetry.space_group_name_H-M   'P 1'
#
loop_
_entity.id
_entity.type
_entity.pdbx_description
1 polymer ?
#
loop_
_entity_poly.entity_id
_entity_poly.type
_entity_poly.pdbx_seq_one_letter_code
_entity_poly.pdbx_strand_id
1 'polypeptide(L)' 'MAQPEVVVLSGVRTAIGDFGGGLKDKPPTELGAAVVREAVKRAGVQPEDIEHVVFGNVIHTDVHDMYL' A
#
# COMPACT_ATOMS: atom_id res chain seq x y z
N MET A 1 -13.25 4.03 -30.08
CA MET A 1 -13.20 2.83 -29.20
C MET A 1 -13.81 3.22 -27.87
N ALA A 2 -14.60 2.35 -27.24
CA ALA A 2 -15.11 2.62 -25.90
C ALA A 2 -13.95 2.58 -24.89
N GLN A 3 -13.86 3.57 -24.02
CA GLN A 3 -12.90 3.60 -22.92
C GLN A 3 -13.25 2.46 -21.94
N PRO A 4 -12.30 1.61 -21.52
CA PRO A 4 -12.57 0.62 -20.48
C PRO A 4 -12.98 1.34 -19.19
N GLU A 5 -14.00 0.80 -18.51
CA GLU A 5 -14.44 1.32 -17.22
C GLU A 5 -13.42 0.97 -16.13
N VAL A 6 -13.11 1.95 -15.28
CA VAL A 6 -12.20 1.78 -14.15
C VAL A 6 -13.01 1.68 -12.88
N VAL A 7 -12.78 0.61 -12.11
CA VAL A 7 -13.50 0.31 -10.88
C VAL A 7 -12.54 0.16 -9.70
N VAL A 8 -13.02 0.50 -8.49
CA VAL A 8 -12.27 0.31 -7.24
C VAL A 8 -12.83 -0.92 -6.53
N LEU A 9 -12.01 -1.96 -6.40
CA LEU A 9 -12.43 -3.22 -5.77
C LEU A 9 -12.29 -3.20 -4.24
N SER A 10 -11.32 -2.46 -3.72
CA SER A 10 -11.10 -2.35 -2.27
C SER A 10 -10.34 -1.08 -1.88
N GLY A 11 -10.43 -0.72 -0.59
CA GLY A 11 -9.66 0.38 -0.01
C GLY A 11 -9.50 0.19 1.50
N VAL A 12 -8.27 0.26 1.98
CA VAL A 12 -7.91 0.11 3.40
C VAL A 12 -6.76 1.04 3.75
N ARG A 13 -6.52 1.23 5.05
CA ARG A 13 -5.41 2.02 5.57
C ARG A 13 -4.93 1.45 6.90
N THR A 14 -3.71 1.80 7.28
CA THR A 14 -3.25 1.64 8.66
C THR A 14 -3.97 2.61 9.59
N ALA A 15 -3.74 2.46 10.90
CA ALA A 15 -3.91 3.58 11.81
C ALA A 15 -2.96 4.74 11.40
N ILE A 16 -3.32 5.96 11.76
CA ILE A 16 -2.43 7.12 11.65
C ILE A 16 -1.81 7.32 13.03
N GLY A 17 -0.49 7.25 13.11
CA GLY A 17 0.26 7.47 14.35
C GLY A 17 0.70 8.93 14.48
N ASP A 18 0.76 9.43 15.72
CA ASP A 18 1.41 10.69 16.01
C ASP A 18 2.94 10.57 15.85
N PHE A 19 3.60 11.71 15.64
CA PHE A 19 5.06 11.76 15.57
C PHE A 19 5.68 11.19 16.86
N GLY A 20 6.56 10.20 16.72
CA GLY A 20 7.16 9.48 17.86
C GLY A 20 6.19 8.58 18.63
N GLY A 21 4.99 8.34 18.10
CA GLY A 21 3.94 7.53 18.72
C GLY A 21 4.00 6.03 18.39
N GLY A 22 2.84 5.37 18.41
CA GLY A 22 2.73 3.90 18.36
C GLY A 22 3.18 3.22 17.07
N LEU A 23 3.44 3.97 15.99
CA LEU A 23 3.94 3.43 14.72
C LEU A 23 5.40 3.81 14.43
N LYS A 24 6.09 4.49 15.36
CA LYS A 24 7.44 5.03 15.13
C LYS A 24 8.48 3.97 14.77
N ASP A 25 8.31 2.73 15.27
CA ASP A 25 9.25 1.63 15.08
C ASP A 25 8.89 0.76 13.86
N LYS A 26 7.93 1.22 13.04
CA LYS A 26 7.49 0.53 11.82
C LYS A 26 8.04 1.23 10.58
N PRO A 27 8.92 0.58 9.81
CA PRO A 27 9.37 1.10 8.53
C PRO A 27 8.17 1.35 7.60
N PRO A 28 8.23 2.39 6.74
CA PRO A 28 7.21 2.65 5.73
C PRO A 28 6.89 1.42 4.88
N THR A 29 7.89 0.63 4.50
CA THR A 29 7.72 -0.63 3.73
C THR A 29 6.81 -1.63 4.43
N GLU A 30 6.94 -1.80 5.75
CA GLU A 30 6.07 -2.70 6.51
C GLU A 30 4.62 -2.22 6.50
N LEU A 31 4.42 -0.90 6.67
CA LEU A 31 3.08 -0.29 6.68
C LEU A 31 2.42 -0.40 5.30
N GLY A 32 3.16 -0.10 4.23
CA GLY A 32 2.70 -0.24 2.85
C GLY A 32 2.36 -1.69 2.51
N ALA A 33 3.24 -2.64 2.85
CA ALA A 33 3.02 -4.06 2.61
C ALA A 33 1.81 -4.61 3.40
N ALA A 34 1.52 -4.09 4.59
CA ALA A 34 0.33 -4.48 5.35
C ALA A 34 -0.96 -4.01 4.64
N VAL A 35 -0.97 -2.78 4.12
CA VAL A 35 -2.11 -2.21 3.39
C VAL A 35 -2.35 -2.95 2.07
N VAL A 36 -1.30 -3.19 1.28
CA VAL A 36 -1.42 -3.91 -0.01
C VAL A 36 -1.98 -5.31 0.19
N ARG A 37 -1.44 -6.08 1.15
CA ARG A 37 -1.91 -7.44 1.44
C ARG A 37 -3.39 -7.48 1.81
N GLU A 38 -3.83 -6.55 2.66
CA GLU A 38 -5.24 -6.50 3.08
C GLU A 38 -6.15 -5.97 1.95
N ALA A 39 -5.70 -5.01 1.15
CA ALA A 39 -6.45 -4.50 0.00
C ALA A 39 -6.69 -5.61 -1.05
N VAL A 40 -5.64 -6.33 -1.44
CA VAL A 40 -5.73 -7.46 -2.39
C VAL A 40 -6.67 -8.54 -1.86
N LYS A 41 -6.52 -8.91 -0.58
CA LYS A 41 -7.41 -9.88 0.08
C LYS A 41 -8.88 -9.46 0.04
N ARG A 42 -9.19 -8.18 0.33
CA ARG A 42 -10.57 -7.66 0.30
C ARG A 42 -11.14 -7.50 -1.10
N ALA A 43 -10.28 -7.25 -2.08
CA ALA A 43 -10.68 -7.21 -3.49
C ALA A 43 -11.03 -8.61 -4.02
N GLY A 44 -10.60 -9.68 -3.35
CA GLY A 44 -10.90 -11.06 -3.75
C GLY A 44 -10.14 -11.50 -5.01
N VAL A 45 -9.04 -10.83 -5.33
CA VAL A 45 -8.16 -11.15 -6.47
C VAL A 45 -6.91 -11.90 -5.99
N GLN A 46 -6.23 -12.59 -6.90
CA GLN A 46 -4.96 -13.22 -6.56
C GLN A 46 -3.82 -12.19 -6.66
N PRO A 47 -2.78 -12.28 -5.81
CA PRO A 47 -1.63 -11.38 -5.89
C PRO A 47 -0.95 -11.40 -7.27
N GLU A 48 -0.97 -12.55 -7.97
CA GLU A 48 -0.37 -12.73 -9.29
C GLU A 48 -1.14 -11.99 -10.40
N ASP A 49 -2.40 -11.58 -10.15
CA ASP A 49 -3.20 -10.79 -11.09
C ASP A 49 -2.79 -9.30 -11.10
N ILE A 50 -1.95 -8.86 -10.14
CA ILE A 50 -1.51 -7.47 -10.03
C ILE A 50 -0.31 -7.23 -10.93
N GLU A 51 -0.53 -6.53 -12.04
CA GLU A 51 0.54 -6.23 -13.02
C GLU A 51 1.34 -4.97 -12.66
N HIS A 52 0.72 -4.03 -11.93
CA HIS A 52 1.32 -2.74 -11.66
C HIS A 52 0.97 -2.21 -10.27
N VAL A 53 1.95 -1.63 -9.61
CA VAL A 53 1.81 -1.01 -8.29
C VAL A 53 2.40 0.40 -8.37
N VAL A 54 1.65 1.37 -7.84
CA VAL A 54 2.10 2.75 -7.68
C VAL A 54 1.98 3.10 -6.21
N PHE A 55 3.09 3.46 -5.58
CA PHE A 55 3.13 3.89 -4.18
C PHE A 55 3.63 5.33 -4.07
N GLY A 56 2.95 6.13 -3.25
CA GLY A 56 3.39 7.50 -2.95
C GLY A 56 4.26 7.53 -1.70
N ASN A 57 5.49 8.03 -1.82
CA ASN A 57 6.41 8.26 -0.70
C ASN A 57 7.15 9.60 -0.90
N VAL A 58 7.40 10.34 0.19
CA VAL A 58 8.09 11.63 0.17
C VAL A 58 9.48 11.54 0.83
N ILE A 59 9.58 10.94 2.01
CA ILE A 59 10.84 10.86 2.78
C ILE A 59 11.15 9.40 3.05
N HIS A 60 12.22 8.91 2.41
CA HIS A 60 12.76 7.58 2.68
C HIS A 60 13.48 7.60 4.04
N THR A 61 13.14 6.66 4.89
CA THR A 61 13.72 6.52 6.25
C THR A 61 14.64 5.32 6.36
N ASP A 62 14.53 4.37 5.43
CA ASP A 62 15.36 3.18 5.30
C ASP A 62 15.72 2.91 3.82
N VAL A 63 16.79 2.16 3.58
CA VAL A 63 17.23 1.77 2.23
C VAL A 63 16.18 0.95 1.48
N HIS A 64 15.39 0.15 2.21
CA HIS A 64 14.33 -0.66 1.64
C HIS A 64 13.15 0.19 1.14
N ASP A 65 12.99 1.42 1.64
CA ASP A 65 11.92 2.32 1.23
C ASP A 65 12.04 2.77 -0.23
N MET A 66 13.23 2.66 -0.84
CA MET A 66 13.45 3.06 -2.25
C MET A 66 12.70 2.18 -3.27
N TYR A 67 12.31 0.97 -2.87
CA TYR A 67 11.62 -0.02 -3.71
C TYR A 67 10.23 -0.36 -3.16
N LEU A 68 9.74 0.49 -2.28
CA LEU A 68 8.36 0.47 -1.82
C LEU A 68 7.43 0.84 -2.99
#